data_AF-A0A4Q5QHU5-F1
#
_entry.id   AF-A0A4Q5QHU5-F1
#
_cell.length_a   1.000
_cell.length_b   1.000
_cell.length_c   1.000
_cell.angle_alpha   90.00
_cell.angle_beta   90.00
_cell.angle_gamma   90.00
#
_symmetry.space_group_name_H-M   'P 1'
#
loop_
_entity.id
_entity.type
_entity.pdbx_description
1 polymer ?
#
loop_
_entity_poly.entity_id
_entity_poly.type
_entity_poly.pdbx_seq_one_letter_code
_entity_poly.pdbx_strand_id
1 'polypeptide(L)' 'MKVLIEIPDDEASFGMKVLKSLSFVKKAKPMSVSSVRLWEDLKEAAEEVRLHKKGELHLKTAQELLNEL' A
#
# COMPACT_ATOMS: atom_id res chain seq x y z
N MET A 1 5.34 2.94 -13.04
CA MET A 1 4.60 3.68 -11.99
C MET A 1 3.34 2.91 -11.65
N LYS A 2 3.03 2.73 -10.37
CA LYS A 2 1.76 2.15 -9.90
C LYS A 2 1.03 3.26 -9.14
N VAL A 3 -0.27 3.40 -9.37
CA VAL A 3 -1.10 4.45 -8.77
C VAL A 3 -2.27 3.75 -8.08
N LEU A 4 -2.54 4.12 -6.83
CA LEU A 4 -3.74 3.74 -6.10
C LEU A 4 -4.79 4.82 -6.34
N ILE A 5 -6.02 4.40 -6.65
CA ILE A 5 -7.14 5.30 -6.91
C ILE A 5 -8.28 4.86 -6.00
N GLU A 6 -8.72 5.75 -5.12
CA GLU A 6 -9.94 5.56 -4.34
C GLU A 6 -11.12 6.05 -5.14
N ILE A 7 -12.13 5.20 -5.30
CA ILE A 7 -13.36 5.50 -6.03
C ILE A 7 -14.51 5.02 -5.14
N PRO A 8 -15.57 5.83 -4.96
CA PRO A 8 -16.80 5.38 -4.32
C PRO A 8 -17.35 4.09 -4.95
N ASP A 9 -17.93 3.20 -4.14
CA ASP A 9 -18.38 1.87 -4.58
C ASP A 9 -19.45 1.93 -5.69
N ASP A 10 -20.31 2.96 -5.65
CA ASP A 10 -21.33 3.25 -6.66
C ASP A 10 -20.74 3.65 -8.02
N GLU A 11 -19.57 4.30 -8.02
CA GLU A 11 -18.86 4.71 -9.23
C GLU A 11 -17.78 3.70 -9.68
N ALA A 12 -17.38 2.75 -8.83
CA ALA A 12 -16.29 1.81 -9.10
C ALA A 12 -16.47 1.02 -10.41
N SER A 13 -17.70 0.62 -10.72
CA SER A 13 -18.04 -0.08 -11.96
C SER A 13 -17.81 0.79 -13.21
N PHE A 14 -18.14 2.08 -13.12
CA PHE A 14 -17.91 3.04 -14.20
C PHE A 14 -16.42 3.38 -14.32
N GLY A 15 -15.76 3.69 -13.21
CA GLY A 15 -14.33 3.96 -13.16
C GLY A 15 -13.49 2.82 -13.76
N MET A 16 -13.84 1.56 -13.47
CA MET A 16 -13.15 0.40 -14.04
C MET A 16 -13.31 0.30 -15.57
N LYS A 17 -14.48 0.68 -16.13
CA LYS A 17 -14.68 0.71 -17.59
C LYS A 17 -13.81 1.78 -18.24
N VAL A 18 -13.72 2.96 -17.64
CA VAL A 18 -12.85 4.05 -18.10
C VAL A 18 -11.38 3.62 -18.03
N LEU A 19 -10.94 3.06 -16.91
CA LEU A 19 -9.54 2.60 -16.78
C LEU A 19 -9.17 1.54 -17.81
N LYS A 20 -10.11 0.66 -18.19
CA LYS A 20 -9.89 -0.35 -19.23
C LYS A 20 -9.94 0.20 -20.66
N SER A 21 -10.61 1.33 -20.90
CA SER A 21 -10.66 1.94 -22.23
C SER A 21 -9.37 2.72 -22.57
N LEU A 22 -8.60 3.10 -21.55
CA LEU A 22 -7.31 3.77 -21.71
C LEU A 22 -6.24 2.79 -22.18
N SER A 23 -5.77 2.93 -23.43
CA SER A 23 -4.79 2.04 -24.06
C SER A 23 -3.43 1.96 -23.35
N PHE A 24 -3.09 2.97 -22.55
CA PHE A 24 -1.85 3.01 -21.76
C PHE A 24 -1.97 2.29 -20.40
N VAL A 25 -3.18 1.97 -19.94
CA VAL A 25 -3.41 1.24 -18.69
C VAL A 25 -3.23 -0.25 -18.96
N LYS A 26 -2.03 -0.76 -18.67
CA LYS A 26 -1.70 -2.18 -18.91
C LYS A 26 -2.51 -3.13 -18.03
N LYS A 27 -2.78 -2.75 -16.78
CA LYS A 27 -3.46 -3.61 -15.78
C LYS A 27 -4.21 -2.72 -14.77
N ALA A 28 -5.54 -2.80 -14.78
CA ALA A 28 -6.39 -2.30 -13.72
C ALA A 28 -7.03 -3.48 -13.01
N LYS A 29 -6.88 -3.56 -11.68
CA LYS A 29 -7.47 -4.62 -10.86
C LYS A 29 -8.07 -4.00 -9.60
N PRO A 30 -9.28 -4.40 -9.20
CA PRO A 30 -9.81 -4.02 -7.90
C PRO A 30 -8.96 -4.66 -6.80
N MET A 31 -8.79 -3.95 -5.71
CA MET A 31 -8.14 -4.42 -4.49
C MET A 31 -9.14 -4.30 -3.35
N SER A 32 -9.16 -5.28 -2.43
CA SER A 32 -9.96 -5.13 -1.21
C SER A 32 -9.34 -4.09 -0.29
N VAL A 33 -10.15 -3.45 0.55
CA VAL A 33 -9.68 -2.50 1.57
C VAL A 33 -8.61 -3.13 2.46
N SER A 34 -8.77 -4.40 2.83
CA SER A 34 -7.77 -5.15 3.60
C SER A 34 -6.44 -5.31 2.85
N SER A 35 -6.47 -5.53 1.53
CA SER A 35 -5.27 -5.64 0.71
C SER A 35 -4.57 -4.29 0.55
N VAL A 36 -5.33 -3.19 0.49
CA VAL A 36 -4.79 -1.82 0.42
C VAL A 36 -4.05 -1.49 1.71
N ARG A 37 -4.69 -1.69 2.86
CA ARG A 37 -4.07 -1.46 4.18
C ARG A 37 -2.79 -2.27 4.35
N LEU A 38 -2.84 -3.57 4.09
CA LEU A 38 -1.66 -4.44 4.17
C LEU A 38 -0.53 -3.96 3.25
N TRP A 39 -0.84 -3.46 2.06
CA TRP A 39 0.17 -2.95 1.14
C TRP A 39 0.83 -1.67 1.67
N GLU A 40 0.06 -0.78 2.29
CA GLU A 40 0.58 0.42 2.94
C GLU A 40 1.45 0.06 4.14
N ASP A 41 0.97 -0.80 5.04
CA ASP A 41 1.71 -1.28 6.21
C ASP A 41 3.07 -1.89 5.81
N LEU A 42 3.08 -2.75 4.77
CA LEU A 42 4.31 -3.37 4.28
C LEU A 42 5.27 -2.35 3.66
N LYS A 43 4.74 -1.34 2.98
CA LYS A 43 5.56 -0.28 2.37
C LYS A 43 6.18 0.60 3.46
N GLU A 44 5.43 0.94 4.49
CA GLU A 44 5.91 1.68 5.66
C GLU A 44 6.98 0.90 6.41
N ALA A 45 6.72 -0.37 6.76
CA ALA A 45 7.70 -1.22 7.42
C ALA A 45 8.99 -1.40 6.59
N ALA A 46 8.88 -1.53 5.27
CA ALA A 46 10.05 -1.60 4.40
C ALA A 46 10.87 -0.30 4.42
N GLU A 47 10.19 0.85 4.50
CA GLU A 47 10.82 2.16 4.60
C GLU A 47 11.50 2.37 5.96
N GLU A 48 10.87 1.98 7.06
CA GLU A 48 11.47 2.00 8.40
C GLU A 48 12.76 1.18 8.46
N VAL A 49 12.73 -0.03 7.90
CA VAL A 49 13.94 -0.89 7.79
C VAL A 49 15.02 -0.20 6.93
N ARG A 50 14.62 0.50 5.86
CA ARG A 50 15.55 1.25 5.01
C ARG A 50 16.18 2.42 5.77
N LEU A 51 15.41 3.16 6.56
CA LEU A 51 15.88 4.28 7.38
C LEU A 51 16.79 3.81 8.52
N HIS A 52 16.45 2.68 9.15
CA HIS A 52 17.31 2.04 10.14
C HIS A 52 18.66 1.63 9.57
N LYS A 53 18.67 1.01 8.38
CA LYS A 53 19.93 0.66 7.68
C LYS A 53 20.78 1.88 7.31
N LYS A 54 20.17 3.07 7.16
CA LYS A 54 20.88 4.33 6.94
C LYS A 54 21.40 4.98 8.23
N GLY A 55 21.04 4.46 9.40
CA GLY A 55 21.38 5.03 10.70
C GLY A 55 20.52 6.23 11.11
N GLU A 56 19.41 6.47 10.41
CA GLU A 56 18.51 7.62 10.64
C GLU A 56 17.37 7.29 11.63
N LEU A 57 17.13 6.00 11.88
CA LEU A 57 16.06 5.51 12.74
C LEU A 57 16.59 4.38 13.64
N HIS A 58 16.33 4.42 14.95
CA HIS A 58 16.55 3.27 15.82
C HIS A 58 15.26 2.44 15.86
N LEU A 59 15.32 1.20 15.35
CA LEU A 59 14.20 0.27 15.46
C LEU A 59 14.16 -0.28 16.87
N LYS A 60 12.95 -0.45 17.40
CA LYS A 60 12.75 -1.19 18.64
C LYS A 60 13.24 -2.62 18.45
N THR A 61 13.91 -3.16 19.47
CA THR A 61 14.35 -4.55 19.49
C THR A 61 13.14 -5.48 19.55
N ALA A 62 13.32 -6.74 19.12
CA ALA A 62 12.27 -7.75 19.24
C ALA A 62 11.79 -7.94 20.68
N GLN A 63 12.65 -7.65 21.65
CA GLN A 63 12.36 -7.75 23.08
C GLN A 63 11.49 -6.59 23.58
N GLU A 64 11.68 -5.38 23.04
CA GLU A 64 10.82 -4.22 23.32
C GLU A 64 9.44 -4.38 22.71
N LEU A 65 9.35 -4.91 21.49
CA LEU A 65 8.06 -5.22 20.85
C LEU A 65 7.23 -6.21 21.68
N LEU A 66 7.87 -7.26 22.19
CA LEU A 66 7.22 -8.28 23.01
C LEU A 66 6.70 -7.75 24.35
N ASN A 67 7.28 -6.67 24.87
CA ASN A 67 6.85 -6.06 26.14
C ASN A 67 5.68 -5.08 25.98
N GLU A 68 5.34 -4.67 24.75
CA GLU A 68 4.25 -3.73 24.44
C GLU A 68 2.92 -4.43 24.10
N LEU A 69 2.91 -5.76 23.99
CA LEU A 69 1.75 -6.63 23.72
C LEU A 69 1.24 -7.28 25.01
#